data_AF-A0A1H8ITT7-F1
#
_entry.id   AF-A0A1H8ITT7-F1
#
_cell.length_a   1.000
_cell.length_b   1.000
_cell.length_c   1.000
_cell.angle_alpha   90.00
_cell.angle_beta   90.00
_cell.angle_gamma   90.00
#
_symmetry.space_group_name_H-M   'P 1'
#
loop_
_entity.id
_entity.type
_entity.pdbx_description
1 polymer ?
#
loop_
_entity_poly.entity_id
_entity_poly.type
_entity_poly.pdbx_seq_one_letter_code
_entity_poly.pdbx_strand_id
1 'polypeptide(L)' 'MTSSKEFRLLEELAKKERNRKMTKEEAIQALVDAGIINKNREFMPPYKNLERIVTRK' A
#
# COMPACT_ATOMS: atom_id res chain seq x y z
N MET A 1 -9.85 -7.52 -21.46
CA MET A 1 -8.98 -8.55 -20.87
C MET A 1 -7.59 -7.97 -20.81
N THR A 2 -7.07 -7.68 -19.61
CA THR A 2 -5.69 -7.22 -19.42
C THR A 2 -4.74 -8.28 -19.98
N SER A 3 -3.87 -7.90 -20.90
CA SER A 3 -2.94 -8.82 -21.55
C SER A 3 -1.97 -9.38 -20.52
N SER A 4 -1.63 -10.68 -20.61
CA SER A 4 -0.66 -11.32 -19.70
C SER A 4 0.67 -10.54 -19.57
N LYS A 5 1.04 -9.76 -20.59
CA LYS A 5 2.22 -8.88 -20.57
C LYS A 5 2.07 -7.68 -19.63
N GLU A 6 0.89 -7.07 -19.57
CA GLU A 6 0.61 -5.91 -18.70
C GLU A 6 0.65 -6.31 -17.23
N PHE A 7 0.15 -7.51 -16.91
CA PHE A 7 0.20 -8.03 -15.55
C PHE A 7 1.63 -8.33 -15.09
N ARG A 8 2.46 -8.91 -15.98
CA ARG A 8 3.89 -9.13 -15.71
C ARG A 8 4.64 -7.81 -15.47
N LEU A 9 4.34 -6.78 -16.27
CA LEU A 9 4.92 -5.46 -16.07
C LEU A 9 4.56 -4.87 -14.70
N LEU A 10 3.31 -5.01 -14.27
CA LEU A 10 2.87 -4.58 -12.94
C LEU A 10 3.60 -5.35 -11.82
N GLU A 11 3.80 -6.66 -11.97
CA GLU A 11 4.56 -7.46 -11.00
C GLU A 11 6.03 -7.02 -10.92
N GLU A 12 6.68 -6.74 -12.04
CA GLU A 12 8.06 -6.26 -12.08
C GLU A 12 8.20 -4.89 -11.44
N LEU A 13 7.27 -3.96 -11.72
CA LEU A 13 7.22 -2.65 -11.09
C LEU A 13 7.00 -2.76 -9.58
N ALA A 14 6.09 -3.64 -9.13
CA ALA A 14 5.85 -3.88 -7.72
C ALA A 14 7.10 -4.43 -7.00
N LYS A 15 7.85 -5.35 -7.64
CA LYS A 15 9.13 -5.85 -7.10
C LYS A 15 10.17 -4.74 -6.99
N LYS A 16 10.26 -3.87 -7.99
CA LYS A 16 11.19 -2.75 -7.99
C LYS A 16 10.86 -1.74 -6.88
N GLU A 17 9.60 -1.36 -6.75
CA GLU A 17 9.15 -0.46 -5.67
C GLU A 17 9.32 -1.08 -4.29
N ARG A 18 9.09 -2.39 -4.12
CA ARG A 18 9.34 -3.08 -2.84
C ARG A 18 10.80 -2.99 -2.39
N ASN A 19 11.75 -3.00 -3.32
CA ASN A 19 13.18 -2.93 -3.02
C ASN A 19 13.67 -1.49 -2.81
N ARG A 20 12.80 -0.49 -3.01
CA ARG A 20 13.13 0.91 -2.73
C ARG A 20 13.31 1.09 -1.23
N LYS A 21 14.47 1.64 -0.83
CA LYS A 21 14.67 2.07 0.55
C LYS A 21 13.73 3.24 0.81
N MET A 22 12.72 3.00 1.64
CA MET A 22 11.75 3.98 2.07
C MET A 22 11.84 4.08 3.58
N THR A 23 11.87 5.31 4.09
CA THR A 23 11.75 5.57 5.53
C THR A 23 10.34 5.21 6.00
N LYS A 24 10.19 5.03 7.31
CA LYS A 24 8.88 4.73 7.90
C LYS A 24 7.88 5.87 7.63
N GLU A 25 8.37 7.10 7.66
CA GLU A 25 7.62 8.33 7.45
C GLU A 25 7.13 8.42 6.00
N GLU A 26 7.99 8.13 5.02
CA GLU A 26 7.61 8.08 3.61
C GLU A 26 6.56 6.99 3.33
N ALA A 27 6.68 5.83 3.99
CA ALA A 27 5.71 4.75 3.84
C ALA A 27 4.33 5.15 4.41
N ILE A 28 4.32 5.82 5.56
CA ILE A 28 3.08 6.35 6.15
C ILE A 28 2.47 7.41 5.23
N GLN A 29 3.29 8.32 4.69
CA GLN A 29 2.81 9.36 3.78
C GLN A 29 2.23 8.75 2.50
N ALA A 30 2.86 7.75 1.92
CA ALA A 30 2.32 7.03 0.76
C ALA A 30 0.95 6.39 1.04
N LEU A 31 0.74 5.86 2.25
CA LEU A 31 -0.57 5.31 2.65
C LEU A 31 -1.63 6.41 2.86
N VAL A 32 -1.22 7.60 3.32
CA VAL A 32 -2.09 8.78 3.40
C VAL A 32 -2.47 9.28 2.00
N ASP A 33 -1.50 9.41 1.11
CA ASP A 33 -1.70 9.88 -0.26
C ASP A 33 -2.58 8.91 -1.06
N ALA A 34 -2.47 7.61 -0.79
CA ALA A 34 -3.32 6.58 -1.35
C ALA A 34 -4.74 6.53 -0.74
N GLY A 35 -5.03 7.32 0.30
CA GLY A 35 -6.33 7.33 0.99
C GLY A 35 -6.62 6.06 1.77
N ILE A 36 -5.59 5.28 2.14
CA ILE A 36 -5.73 4.05 2.92
C ILE A 36 -5.86 4.39 4.40
N ILE A 37 -5.05 5.33 4.87
CA ILE A 37 -5.12 5.89 6.22
C ILE A 37 -5.26 7.41 6.15
N ASN A 38 -5.77 8.03 7.21
CA ASN A 38 -5.80 9.48 7.34
C ASN A 38 -4.53 10.01 8.02
N LYS A 39 -4.42 11.35 8.15
CA LYS A 39 -3.30 12.01 8.84
C LYS A 39 -3.14 11.61 10.31
N ASN A 40 -4.20 11.09 10.94
CA ASN A 40 -4.20 10.57 12.30
C ASN A 40 -3.81 9.08 12.36
N ARG A 41 -3.43 8.47 11.22
CA ARG A 41 -3.05 7.06 11.05
C ARG A 41 -4.20 6.08 11.28
N GLU A 42 -5.43 6.53 11.09
CA GLU A 42 -6.62 5.69 11.16
C GLU A 42 -7.00 5.22 9.76
N PHE A 43 -7.42 3.96 9.61
CA PHE A 43 -7.86 3.43 8.33
C PHE A 43 -9.13 4.14 7.83
N MET A 44 -9.09 4.59 6.59
CA MET A 44 -10.25 5.18 5.92
C MET A 44 -11.14 4.07 5.33
N PRO A 45 -12.47 4.26 5.21
CA PRO A 45 -13.31 3.35 4.45
C PRO A 45 -12.83 3.21 2.99
N PRO A 46 -12.87 2.01 2.37
CA PRO A 46 -13.39 0.74 2.90
C PRO A 46 -12.39 -0.06 3.76
N TYR A 47 -11.17 0.44 3.95
CA TYR A 47 -10.03 -0.25 4.57
C TYR A 47 -10.11 -0.41 6.10
N LYS A 48 -11.20 0.03 6.75
CA LYS A 48 -11.37 -0.12 8.21
C LYS A 48 -11.21 -1.56 8.71
N ASN A 49 -11.57 -2.55 7.88
CA ASN A 49 -11.39 -3.96 8.23
C ASN A 49 -9.92 -4.35 8.40
N LEU A 50 -8.97 -3.62 7.80
CA LEU A 50 -7.54 -3.89 7.93
C LEU A 50 -7.03 -3.61 9.35
N GLU A 51 -7.65 -2.70 10.09
CA GLU A 51 -7.30 -2.40 11.49
C GLU A 51 -7.24 -3.68 12.35
N ARG A 52 -8.21 -4.58 12.15
CA ARG A 52 -8.30 -5.88 12.85
C ARG A 52 -7.19 -6.86 12.46
N ILE A 53 -6.61 -6.70 11.28
CA ILE A 53 -5.55 -7.57 10.76
C ILE A 53 -4.20 -7.09 11.28
N VAL A 54 -3.95 -5.78 11.29
CA VAL A 54 -2.65 -5.23 11.70
C VAL A 54 -2.45 -5.26 13.22
N THR A 55 -3.54 -5.24 14.00
CA THR A 55 -3.51 -5.30 15.48
C THR A 55 -3.39 -6.71 16.05
N ARG A 56 -3.62 -7.76 15.24
CA ARG A 56 -3.35 -9.15 15.65
C ARG A 56 -1.85 -9.42 15.56
N LYS A 57 -1.14 -9.03 16.63
CA LYS A 57 0.19 -9.55 16.97
C LYS A 57 0.09 -10.53 18.12
#